data_AF-A0A3N5PCI3-F1
#
_entry.id   AF-A0A3N5PCI3-F1
#
_cell.length_a   1.000
_cell.length_b   1.000
_cell.length_c   1.000
_cell.angle_alpha   90.00
_cell.angle_beta   90.00
_cell.angle_gamma   90.00
#
_symmetry.space_group_name_H-M   'P 1'
#
loop_
_entity.id
_entity.type
_entity.pdbx_description
1 polymer ?
#
loop_
_entity_poly.entity_id
_entity_poly.type
_entity_poly.pdbx_seq_one_letter_code
_entity_poly.pdbx_strand_id
1 'polypeptide(L)'
;MTATPGFAPDWPAPPNVRAWVTERGSAARYGTLNLATHVGDDSQAVAANRGRLRAALELAAEPRWLEQVHGTRVLDLDRHEPAAADGAVTG
;
A
#
# COMPACT_ATOMS: atom_id res chain seq x y z
N MET A 1 -20.81 3.48 0.39
CA MET A 1 -19.42 2.99 0.26
C MET A 1 -18.53 4.23 0.26
N THR A 2 -17.82 4.49 1.36
CA THR A 2 -16.93 5.66 1.44
C THR A 2 -15.71 5.39 0.58
N ALA A 3 -15.42 6.28 -0.36
CA ALA A 3 -14.21 6.20 -1.17
C ALA A 3 -12.98 6.16 -0.25
N THR A 4 -12.03 5.25 -0.50
CA THR A 4 -10.74 5.27 0.21
C THR A 4 -10.02 6.57 -0.13
N PRO A 5 -9.55 7.34 0.87
CA PRO A 5 -8.81 8.58 0.60
C PRO A 5 -7.62 8.34 -0.33
N GLY A 6 -7.52 9.10 -1.41
CA GLY A 6 -6.49 8.94 -2.41
C GLY A 6 -6.94 9.33 -3.82
N PHE A 7 -6.04 9.12 -4.77
CA PHE A 7 -6.26 9.40 -6.19
C PHE A 7 -5.53 8.39 -7.07
N ALA A 8 -6.04 8.20 -8.29
CA ALA A 8 -5.29 7.56 -9.36
C ALA A 8 -4.37 8.61 -10.03
N PRO A 9 -3.05 8.36 -10.17
CA PRO A 9 -2.16 9.26 -10.88
C PRO A 9 -2.61 9.52 -12.32
N ASP A 10 -2.61 10.78 -12.73
CA ASP A 10 -2.93 11.18 -14.10
C ASP A 10 -1.70 11.04 -15.01
N TRP A 11 -1.63 9.94 -15.73
CA TRP A 11 -0.56 9.62 -16.68
C TRP A 11 -1.04 8.61 -17.73
N PRO A 12 -0.39 8.52 -18.90
CA PRO A 12 -0.83 7.64 -20.00
C PRO A 12 -0.43 6.16 -19.78
N ALA A 13 -0.91 5.55 -18.70
CA ALA A 13 -0.71 4.12 -18.44
C ALA A 13 -1.46 3.23 -19.45
N PRO A 14 -0.92 2.04 -19.80
CA PRO A 14 -1.66 1.02 -20.53
C PRO A 14 -2.96 0.62 -19.81
N PRO A 15 -4.03 0.21 -20.52
CA PRO A 15 -5.34 -0.10 -19.92
C PRO A 15 -5.33 -1.20 -18.85
N ASN A 16 -4.33 -2.08 -18.87
CA ASN A 16 -4.16 -3.17 -17.91
C ASN A 16 -3.32 -2.79 -16.68
N VAL A 17 -2.83 -1.55 -16.59
CA VAL A 17 -2.06 -1.05 -15.45
C VAL A 17 -2.95 -0.13 -14.61
N ARG A 18 -3.06 -0.42 -13.32
CA ARG A 18 -3.79 0.41 -12.34
C ARG A 18 -2.82 0.93 -11.28
N ALA A 19 -2.98 2.20 -10.90
CA ALA A 19 -2.18 2.83 -9.85
C ALA A 19 -3.08 3.62 -8.89
N TRP A 20 -2.69 3.68 -7.63
CA TRP A 20 -3.39 4.43 -6.59
C TRP A 20 -2.41 5.01 -5.58
N VAL A 21 -2.62 6.27 -5.20
CA VAL A 21 -1.87 6.95 -4.15
C VAL A 21 -2.84 7.28 -3.01
N THR A 22 -2.61 6.69 -1.84
CA THR A 22 -3.48 6.89 -0.68
C THR A 22 -3.23 8.22 0.01
N GLU A 23 -4.27 8.81 0.59
CA GLU A 23 -4.16 9.98 1.46
C GLU A 23 -4.44 9.60 2.93
N ARG A 24 -3.95 10.44 3.85
CA ARG A 24 -4.11 10.21 5.30
C ARG A 24 -5.55 10.34 5.81
N GLY A 25 -6.43 11.00 5.06
CA GLY A 25 -7.85 11.23 5.37
C GLY A 25 -8.17 12.21 6.52
N SER A 26 -7.29 12.42 7.50
CA SER A 26 -7.46 13.45 8.54
C SER A 26 -6.13 13.99 9.10
N ALA A 27 -6.20 15.09 9.86
CA ALA A 27 -5.05 15.73 10.50
C ALA A 27 -4.55 15.03 11.78
N ALA A 28 -5.26 14.01 12.29
CA ALA A 28 -4.83 13.27 13.48
C ALA A 28 -3.47 12.58 13.26
N ARG A 29 -2.73 12.27 14.33
CA ARG A 29 -1.36 11.71 14.27
C ARG A 29 -1.20 10.58 13.25
N TYR A 30 -2.15 9.64 13.20
CA TYR A 30 -2.16 8.52 12.26
C TYR A 30 -3.25 8.66 11.17
N GLY A 31 -3.92 9.80 11.10
CA GLY A 31 -5.03 10.03 10.17
C GLY A 31 -6.17 9.03 10.39
N THR A 32 -6.90 8.71 9.31
CA THR A 32 -7.96 7.69 9.30
C THR A 32 -7.59 6.45 8.49
N LEU A 33 -6.41 6.46 7.84
CA LEU A 33 -5.93 5.42 6.93
C LEU A 33 -4.41 5.19 7.07
N ASN A 34 -3.90 5.04 8.28
CA ASN A 34 -2.53 4.57 8.48
C ASN A 34 -2.39 3.09 8.08
N LEU A 35 -1.39 2.78 7.25
CA LEU A 35 -1.13 1.43 6.74
C LEU A 35 0.15 0.82 7.32
N ALA A 36 0.92 1.59 8.11
CA ALA A 36 2.21 1.16 8.65
C ALA A 36 2.05 0.39 9.97
N THR A 37 2.73 -0.76 10.07
CA THR A 37 2.68 -1.66 11.24
C THR A 37 3.76 -1.37 12.30
N HIS A 38 4.71 -0.48 12.01
CA HIS A 38 5.92 -0.28 12.81
C HIS A 38 6.07 1.14 13.36
N VAL A 39 4.99 1.94 13.36
CA VAL A 39 5.01 3.37 13.77
C VAL A 39 4.35 3.64 15.13
N GLY A 40 3.90 2.60 15.82
CA GLY A 40 3.28 2.70 17.15
C GLY A 40 1.79 3.10 17.14
N ASP A 41 1.08 2.84 16.03
CA ASP A 41 -0.38 2.91 15.97
C ASP A 41 -1.02 1.60 16.47
N ASP A 42 -2.33 1.62 16.69
CA ASP A 42 -3.11 0.43 17.03
C ASP A 42 -3.07 -0.59 15.88
N SER A 43 -2.57 -1.80 16.16
CA SER A 43 -2.45 -2.86 15.17
C SER A 43 -3.80 -3.31 14.60
N GLN A 44 -4.87 -3.25 15.39
CA GLN A 44 -6.23 -3.56 14.91
C GLN A 44 -6.74 -2.48 13.95
N ALA A 45 -6.46 -1.21 14.25
CA ALA A 45 -6.79 -0.11 13.37
C ALA A 45 -6.04 -0.23 12.04
N VAL A 46 -4.73 -0.50 12.06
CA VAL A 46 -3.92 -0.70 10.85
C VAL A 46 -4.42 -1.88 10.02
N ALA A 47 -4.76 -3.02 10.65
CA ALA A 47 -5.33 -4.17 9.96
C ALA A 47 -6.68 -3.83 9.30
N ALA A 48 -7.56 -3.10 10.00
CA ALA A 48 -8.82 -2.62 9.44
C ALA A 48 -8.60 -1.66 8.27
N ASN A 49 -7.60 -0.78 8.33
CA ASN A 49 -7.25 0.15 7.26
C ASN A 49 -6.79 -0.57 6.00
N ARG A 50 -5.93 -1.58 6.14
CA ARG A 50 -5.48 -2.44 5.03
C ARG A 50 -6.64 -3.22 4.42
N GLY A 51 -7.55 -3.74 5.24
CA GLY A 51 -8.78 -4.39 4.79
C GLY A 51 -9.69 -3.45 3.99
N ARG A 52 -9.86 -2.21 4.46
CA ARG A 52 -10.62 -1.16 3.75
C ARG A 52 -9.99 -0.81 2.41
N LEU A 53 -8.66 -0.67 2.35
CA LEU A 53 -7.92 -0.41 1.11
C LEU A 53 -8.13 -1.55 0.09
N ARG A 54 -7.95 -2.81 0.53
CA ARG A 54 -8.13 -3.99 -0.31
C ARG A 54 -9.53 -4.04 -0.92
N ALA A 55 -10.56 -3.81 -0.09
CA ALA A 55 -11.95 -3.84 -0.52
C ALA A 55 -12.29 -2.70 -1.48
N ALA A 56 -11.84 -1.47 -1.19
CA ALA A 56 -12.15 -0.30 -2.01
C ALA A 56 -11.47 -0.30 -3.38
N LEU A 57 -10.28 -0.92 -3.49
CA LEU A 57 -9.55 -1.04 -4.75
C LEU A 57 -9.77 -2.39 -5.45
N GLU A 58 -10.68 -3.22 -4.92
CA GLU A 58 -11.03 -4.55 -5.46
C GLU A 58 -9.79 -5.42 -5.73
N LEU A 59 -8.84 -5.41 -4.78
CA LEU A 59 -7.60 -6.17 -4.91
C LEU A 59 -7.86 -7.65 -4.56
N ALA A 60 -7.27 -8.55 -5.35
CA ALA A 60 -7.36 -10.00 -5.10
C ALA A 60 -6.74 -10.40 -3.75
N ALA A 61 -5.68 -9.69 -3.33
CA ALA A 61 -4.99 -9.85 -2.06
C ALA A 61 -4.52 -8.49 -1.53
N GLU A 62 -3.99 -8.44 -0.31
CA GLU A 62 -3.28 -7.24 0.13
C GLU A 62 -2.07 -6.94 -0.77
N PRO A 63 -1.65 -5.66 -0.88
CA PRO A 63 -0.36 -5.33 -1.48
C PRO A 63 0.77 -6.11 -0.81
N ARG A 64 1.82 -6.44 -1.58
CA ARG A 64 3.03 -7.02 -1.01
C ARG A 64 3.84 -5.93 -0.29
N TRP A 65 3.60 -5.78 1.00
CA TRP A 65 4.34 -4.85 1.87
C TRP A 65 5.81 -5.28 1.98
N LEU A 66 6.73 -4.35 1.73
CA LEU A 66 8.17 -4.54 1.92
C LEU A 66 8.58 -4.20 3.35
N GLU A 67 9.70 -4.76 3.78
CA GLU A 67 10.45 -4.24 4.92
C GLU A 67 11.45 -3.20 4.38
N GLN A 68 11.03 -1.94 4.37
CA GLN A 68 11.84 -0.85 3.84
C GLN A 68 13.01 -0.56 4.77
N VAL A 69 14.23 -0.62 4.23
CA VAL A 69 15.49 -0.47 4.98
C VAL A 69 16.31 0.73 4.48
N HIS A 70 15.71 1.58 3.65
CA HIS A 70 16.36 2.74 3.01
C HIS A 70 17.57 2.36 2.15
N GLY A 71 17.54 1.18 1.54
CA GLY A 71 18.52 0.70 0.58
C GLY A 71 18.10 0.93 -0.87
N THR A 72 18.76 0.20 -1.77
CA THR A 72 18.53 0.28 -3.23
C THR A 72 18.09 -1.06 -3.84
N ARG A 73 17.81 -2.07 -3.00
CA ARG A 73 17.39 -3.39 -3.47
C ARG A 73 15.97 -3.33 -4.03
N VAL A 74 15.79 -3.93 -5.20
CA VAL A 74 14.49 -4.18 -5.83
C VAL A 74 14.15 -5.67 -5.68
N LEU A 75 12.97 -5.96 -5.13
CA LEU A 75 12.43 -7.31 -4.98
C LEU A 75 11.69 -7.74 -6.25
N ASP A 76 12.04 -8.90 -6.81
CA ASP A 76 11.24 -9.57 -7.85
C ASP A 76 10.09 -10.35 -7.17
N LEU A 77 8.84 -9.93 -7.41
CA LEU A 77 7.65 -10.51 -6.79
C LEU A 77 7.24 -11.86 -7.38
N ASP A 78 7.79 -12.21 -8.54
CA ASP A 78 7.53 -13.49 -9.19
C ASP A 78 8.41 -14.60 -8.60
N ARG A 79 9.29 -14.23 -7.65
CA ARG A 79 10.19 -15.12 -6.91
C ARG A 79 9.87 -15.11 -5.42
N HIS A 80 10.23 -16.20 -4.74
CA HIS A 80 10.18 -16.27 -3.28
C HIS A 80 11.49 -15.74 -2.68
N GLU A 81 11.50 -14.44 -2.38
CA GLU A 81 12.64 -13.75 -1.78
C GLU A 81 12.24 -13.03 -0.46
N PRO A 82 13.21 -12.74 0.44
CA PRO A 82 12.96 -11.94 1.64
C PRO A 82 12.34 -10.58 1.32
N ALA A 83 11.56 -10.02 2.24
CA ALA A 83 10.86 -8.75 2.00
C ALA A 83 11.72 -7.48 2.21
N ALA A 84 12.95 -7.60 2.72
CA ALA A 84 13.85 -6.48 2.99
C ALA A 84 14.30 -5.81 1.68
N ALA A 85 13.64 -4.74 1.26
CA ALA A 85 13.84 -4.04 -0.02
C ALA A 85 13.13 -2.68 0.00
N ASP A 86 13.48 -1.82 -0.95
CA ASP A 86 12.91 -0.47 -1.06
C ASP A 86 12.25 -0.21 -2.43
N GLY A 87 12.26 -1.21 -3.31
CA GLY A 87 11.48 -1.27 -4.54
C GLY A 87 11.02 -2.69 -4.85
N ALA A 88 10.05 -2.83 -5.75
CA ALA A 88 9.57 -4.14 -6.22
C ALA A 88 9.15 -4.11 -7.70
N VAL A 89 9.20 -5.27 -8.36
CA VAL A 89 8.80 -5.48 -9.77
C VAL A 89 8.08 -6.83 -9.92
N THR A 90 7.19 -6.93 -10.90
CA THR A 90 6.46 -8.16 -11.31
C THR A 90 6.21 -8.10 -12.82
N GLY A 91 6.15 -9.24 -13.50
CA GLY A 91 6.04 -9.36 -14.97
C GLY A 91 4.95 -10.32 -15.45
#